data_AF-A0A3G8ZM46-F1
#
_entry.id   AF-A0A3G8ZM46-F1
#
_cell.length_a   1.000
_cell.length_b   1.000
_cell.length_c   1.000
_cell.angle_alpha   90.00
_cell.angle_beta   90.00
_cell.angle_gamma   90.00
#
_symmetry.space_group_name_H-M   'P 1'
#
loop_
_entity.id
_entity.type
_entity.pdbx_description
1 polymer ?
#
loop_
_entity_poly.entity_id
_entity_poly.type
_entity_poly.pdbx_seq_one_letter_code
_entity_poly.pdbx_strand_id
1 'polypeptide(L)'
;MPIKYNLIERGEPGVTGGGTKKWYAVATNDGELTVDDLTKQIEKFSALSEADIRGVIIALENVIQDNLANGKIIRLDKLGSFYPTLSSKGADTEEDFDTSYIRGASVRFRAGTRISNALKTTTFKKNK
;
A
#
# COMPACT_ATOMS: atom_id res chain seq x y z
N MET A 1 -12.08 16.69 0.32
CA MET A 1 -12.96 16.13 -0.74
C MET A 1 -13.36 14.72 -0.33
N PRO A 2 -14.61 14.28 -0.56
CA PRO A 2 -15.04 12.92 -0.19
C PRO A 2 -14.36 11.87 -1.09
N ILE A 3 -14.13 10.67 -0.55
CA ILE A 3 -13.75 9.51 -1.37
C ILE A 3 -14.96 9.09 -2.19
N LYS A 4 -14.78 9.07 -3.52
CA LYS A 4 -15.80 8.63 -4.47
C LYS A 4 -15.91 7.11 -4.45
N TYR A 5 -17.11 6.55 -4.63
CA TYR A 5 -17.29 5.10 -4.75
C TYR A 5 -18.39 4.71 -5.74
N ASN A 6 -18.26 3.50 -6.29
CA ASN A 6 -19.28 2.82 -7.07
C ASN A 6 -19.85 1.64 -6.27
N LEU A 7 -21.08 1.22 -6.57
CA LEU A 7 -21.65 -0.01 -6.05
C LEU A 7 -21.51 -1.10 -7.11
N ILE A 8 -20.94 -2.24 -6.73
CA ILE A 8 -20.84 -3.41 -7.59
C ILE A 8 -21.50 -4.60 -6.91
N GLU A 9 -22.18 -5.43 -7.69
CA GLU A 9 -22.75 -6.69 -7.23
C GLU A 9 -21.66 -7.78 -7.29
N ARG A 10 -21.47 -8.52 -6.20
CA ARG A 10 -20.57 -9.69 -6.14
C ARG A 10 -21.29 -10.90 -5.56
N GLY A 11 -21.02 -12.05 -6.14
CA GLY A 11 -21.45 -13.35 -5.61
C GLY A 11 -20.65 -13.77 -4.37
N GLU A 12 -21.13 -14.80 -3.71
CA GLU A 12 -20.52 -15.42 -2.54
C GLU A 12 -19.20 -16.13 -2.91
N PRO A 13 -18.06 -15.75 -2.27
CA PRO A 13 -16.79 -16.40 -2.54
C PRO A 13 -16.82 -17.89 -2.20
N GLY A 14 -16.36 -18.74 -3.11
CA GLY A 14 -16.25 -20.18 -2.88
C GLY A 14 -17.51 -21.01 -3.15
N VAL A 15 -18.62 -20.38 -3.57
CA VAL A 15 -19.86 -21.08 -3.94
C VAL A 15 -19.98 -21.15 -5.47
N THR A 16 -20.02 -22.36 -6.02
CA THR A 16 -20.26 -22.58 -7.46
C THR A 16 -21.59 -21.96 -7.87
N GLY A 17 -21.58 -21.08 -8.88
CA GLY A 17 -22.75 -20.29 -9.30
C GLY A 17 -22.95 -18.97 -8.57
N GLY A 18 -22.07 -18.62 -7.62
CA GLY A 18 -22.01 -17.30 -6.98
C GLY A 18 -23.03 -17.08 -5.86
N GLY A 19 -23.78 -18.10 -5.44
CA GLY A 19 -24.65 -18.06 -4.26
C GLY A 19 -25.55 -16.82 -4.19
N THR A 20 -25.68 -16.26 -2.98
CA THR A 20 -26.42 -15.01 -2.77
C THR A 20 -25.56 -13.80 -3.11
N LYS A 21 -26.00 -13.00 -4.08
CA LYS A 21 -25.29 -11.79 -4.50
C LYS A 21 -25.52 -10.64 -3.52
N LYS A 22 -24.46 -9.86 -3.27
CA LYS A 22 -24.48 -8.67 -2.39
C LYS A 22 -23.83 -7.49 -3.09
N TRP A 23 -24.25 -6.28 -2.71
CA TRP A 23 -23.68 -5.03 -3.21
C TRP A 23 -22.54 -4.56 -2.30
N TYR A 24 -21.41 -4.21 -2.92
CA TYR A 24 -20.22 -3.73 -2.24
C TYR A 24 -19.82 -2.36 -2.76
N ALA A 25 -19.46 -1.45 -1.86
CA ALA A 25 -18.84 -0.18 -2.22
C ALA A 25 -17.38 -0.41 -2.63
N VAL A 26 -16.99 0.15 -3.77
CA VAL A 26 -15.61 0.14 -4.27
C VAL A 26 -15.18 1.58 -4.53
N ALA A 27 -14.08 1.99 -3.89
CA ALA A 27 -13.51 3.31 -4.07
C ALA A 27 -13.18 3.57 -5.55
N THR A 28 -13.44 4.79 -6.00
CA THR A 28 -13.00 5.29 -7.31
C THR A 28 -11.94 6.34 -7.07
N ASN A 29 -10.72 6.07 -7.54
CA ASN A 29 -9.60 6.99 -7.42
C ASN A 29 -9.81 8.21 -8.32
N ASP A 30 -9.40 9.38 -7.86
CA ASP A 30 -9.54 10.65 -8.58
C ASP A 30 -8.17 11.28 -8.76
N GLY A 31 -7.60 11.08 -9.94
CA GLY A 31 -6.26 11.55 -10.29
C GLY A 31 -5.11 10.79 -9.62
N GLU A 32 -3.91 11.27 -9.92
CA GLU A 32 -2.64 10.80 -9.39
C GLU A 32 -1.80 12.03 -9.03
N LEU A 33 -1.04 11.96 -7.95
CA LEU A 33 -0.06 12.99 -7.58
C LEU A 33 1.34 12.42 -7.75
N THR A 34 2.16 13.10 -8.55
CA THR A 34 3.55 12.73 -8.79
C THR A 34 4.47 13.30 -7.72
N VAL A 35 5.73 12.86 -7.68
CA VAL A 35 6.76 13.47 -6.80
C VAL A 35 6.91 14.96 -7.06
N ASP A 36 6.75 15.40 -8.32
CA ASP A 36 6.79 16.81 -8.72
C ASP A 36 5.65 17.60 -8.07
N ASP A 37 4.44 17.03 -8.06
CA ASP A 37 3.27 17.66 -7.43
C ASP A 37 3.41 17.73 -5.91
N LEU A 38 3.94 16.67 -5.30
CA LEU A 38 4.20 16.63 -3.86
C LEU A 38 5.27 17.65 -3.46
N THR A 39 6.33 17.78 -4.27
CA THR A 39 7.42 18.72 -4.02
C THR A 39 6.91 20.16 -4.04
N LYS A 40 6.15 20.55 -5.07
CA LYS A 40 5.49 21.86 -5.15
C LYS A 40 4.55 22.15 -3.98
N GLN A 41 3.94 21.12 -3.40
CA GLN A 41 3.10 21.28 -2.21
C GLN A 41 3.93 21.47 -0.94
N ILE A 42 5.01 20.72 -0.78
CA ILE A 42 5.91 20.77 0.39
C ILE A 42 6.65 22.11 0.46
N GLU A 43 7.15 22.62 -0.67
CA GLU A 43 7.87 23.90 -0.74
C GLU A 43 7.04 25.08 -0.18
N LYS A 44 5.70 25.01 -0.26
CA LYS A 44 4.82 26.07 0.25
C LYS A 44 4.88 26.24 1.77
N PHE A 45 5.34 25.24 2.51
CA PHE A 45 5.39 25.25 3.97
C PHE A 45 6.72 24.73 4.55
N SER A 46 7.75 24.58 3.71
CA SER A 46 9.08 24.12 4.11
C SER A 46 10.16 25.06 3.57
N ALA A 47 11.33 25.07 4.22
CA ALA A 47 12.49 25.82 3.74
C ALA A 47 13.37 25.03 2.74
N LEU A 48 13.00 23.79 2.42
CA LEU A 48 13.74 22.95 1.48
C LEU A 48 13.40 23.34 0.04
N SER A 49 14.42 23.39 -0.81
CA SER A 49 14.23 23.52 -2.25
C SER A 49 13.75 22.22 -2.89
N GLU A 50 13.20 22.31 -4.10
CA GLU A 50 12.90 21.13 -4.92
C GLU A 50 14.05 20.12 -4.99
N ALA A 51 15.30 20.60 -5.15
CA ALA A 51 16.48 19.75 -5.23
C ALA A 51 16.71 18.98 -3.91
N ASP A 52 16.55 19.65 -2.77
CA ASP A 52 16.71 19.05 -1.45
C ASP A 52 15.64 17.98 -1.18
N ILE A 53 14.38 18.30 -1.49
CA ILE A 53 13.24 17.39 -1.27
C ILE A 53 13.42 16.11 -2.08
N ARG A 54 13.74 16.23 -3.37
CA ARG A 54 13.99 15.07 -4.24
C ARG A 54 15.20 14.27 -3.75
N GLY A 55 16.27 14.95 -3.34
CA GLY A 55 17.47 14.31 -2.79
C GLY A 55 17.14 13.44 -1.57
N VAL A 56 16.30 13.94 -0.65
CA VAL A 56 15.86 13.18 0.53
C VAL A 56 15.02 11.97 0.15
N ILE A 57 14.10 12.09 -0.81
CA ILE A 57 13.26 10.98 -1.26
C ILE A 57 14.14 9.86 -1.85
N ILE A 58 15.07 10.20 -2.74
CA ILE A 58 15.98 9.24 -3.38
C ILE A 58 16.90 8.59 -2.34
N ALA A 59 17.46 9.37 -1.42
CA ALA A 59 18.30 8.84 -0.34
C ALA A 59 17.52 7.86 0.54
N LEU A 60 16.26 8.17 0.85
CA LEU A 60 15.40 7.29 1.63
C LEU A 60 15.08 5.99 0.87
N GLU A 61 14.79 6.07 -0.43
CA GLU A 61 14.57 4.89 -1.29
C GLU A 61 15.79 3.96 -1.28
N ASN A 62 17.00 4.52 -1.42
CA ASN A 62 18.26 3.77 -1.36
C ASN A 62 18.45 3.03 -0.02
N VAL A 63 18.22 3.72 1.10
CA VAL A 63 18.34 3.09 2.42
C VAL A 63 17.26 2.01 2.64
N ILE A 64 16.04 2.25 2.16
CA ILE A 64 14.93 1.31 2.30
C ILE A 64 15.20 0.03 1.49
N GLN A 65 15.60 0.13 0.22
CA GLN A 65 15.80 -1.04 -0.63
C GLN A 65 16.87 -1.99 -0.06
N ASP A 66 17.99 -1.46 0.41
CA ASP A 66 19.09 -2.24 0.97
C ASP A 66 18.65 -2.99 2.23
N ASN A 67 17.94 -2.30 3.13
CA ASN A 67 17.51 -2.91 4.39
C ASN A 67 16.34 -3.89 4.22
N LEU A 68 15.45 -3.66 3.24
CA LEU A 68 14.39 -4.62 2.90
C LEU A 68 14.96 -5.92 2.35
N ALA A 69 15.98 -5.85 1.47
CA ALA A 69 16.69 -7.03 0.97
C ALA A 69 17.34 -7.84 2.11
N ASN A 70 17.74 -7.17 3.19
CA ASN A 70 18.27 -7.76 4.41
C ASN A 70 17.18 -8.25 5.41
N GLY A 71 15.92 -8.37 4.98
CA GLY A 71 14.84 -8.89 5.82
C GLY A 71 14.33 -7.91 6.88
N LYS A 72 14.74 -6.64 6.88
CA LYS A 72 14.39 -5.68 7.93
C LYS A 72 13.01 -5.06 7.70
N ILE A 73 12.36 -4.71 8.82
CA ILE A 73 11.16 -3.88 8.80
C ILE A 73 11.59 -2.42 8.89
N ILE A 74 11.22 -1.61 7.90
CA ILE A 74 11.53 -0.17 7.88
C ILE A 74 10.32 0.59 8.40
N ARG A 75 10.43 1.16 9.60
CA ARG A 75 9.35 1.93 10.23
C ARG A 75 9.61 3.43 10.11
N LEU A 76 8.71 4.12 9.43
CA LEU A 76 8.72 5.58 9.26
C LEU A 76 7.72 6.22 10.23
N ASP A 77 7.99 6.08 11.52
CA ASP A 77 7.17 6.61 12.63
C ASP A 77 5.65 6.48 12.37
N LYS A 78 4.92 7.60 12.29
CA LYS A 78 3.46 7.65 12.12
C LYS A 78 3.01 7.44 10.67
N LEU A 79 3.92 7.44 9.70
CA LEU A 79 3.61 7.20 8.29
C LEU A 79 3.24 5.73 8.08
N GLY A 80 4.07 4.82 8.60
CA GLY A 80 3.83 3.38 8.50
C GLY A 80 5.11 2.58 8.48
N SER A 81 5.01 1.34 7.96
CA SER A 81 6.16 0.45 7.85
C SER A 81 6.17 -0.36 6.56
N PHE A 82 7.35 -0.48 5.96
CA PHE A 82 7.64 -1.42 4.88
C PHE A 82 8.25 -2.69 5.47
N TYR A 83 7.87 -3.86 4.95
CA TYR A 83 8.46 -5.13 5.35
C TYR A 83 8.40 -6.15 4.21
N PRO A 84 9.40 -7.04 4.10
CA PRO A 84 9.39 -8.10 3.12
C PRO A 84 8.40 -9.20 3.52
N THR A 85 7.84 -9.86 2.51
CA THR A 85 6.99 -11.04 2.64
C THR A 85 7.40 -12.05 1.58
N LEU A 86 7.17 -13.33 1.87
CA LEU A 86 7.46 -14.42 0.95
C LEU A 86 6.16 -15.05 0.45
N SER A 87 6.20 -15.53 -0.79
CA SER A 87 5.19 -16.40 -1.36
C SER A 87 5.82 -17.75 -1.70
N SER A 88 5.14 -18.84 -1.37
CA SER A 88 5.62 -20.19 -1.65
C SER A 88 4.49 -21.13 -2.08
N LYS A 89 4.86 -22.28 -2.64
CA LYS A 89 4.00 -23.46 -2.64
C LYS A 89 3.93 -24.05 -1.23
N GLY A 90 2.82 -24.71 -0.89
CA GLY A 90 2.72 -25.52 0.31
C GLY A 90 3.40 -26.87 0.07
N ALA A 91 4.02 -27.41 1.11
CA ALA A 91 4.46 -28.80 1.19
C ALA A 91 3.55 -29.55 2.17
N ASP A 92 3.41 -30.87 2.00
CA ASP A 92 2.56 -31.70 2.87
C ASP A 92 3.23 -31.94 4.24
N THR A 93 4.56 -32.01 4.27
CA THR A 93 5.38 -32.10 5.49
C THR A 93 6.50 -31.05 5.50
N GLU A 94 7.15 -30.83 6.65
CA GLU A 94 8.26 -29.88 6.78
C GLU A 94 9.50 -30.39 6.03
N GLU A 95 9.75 -31.69 6.08
CA GLU A 95 10.87 -32.36 5.42
C GLU A 95 10.78 -32.29 3.89
N ASP A 96 9.56 -32.24 3.35
CA ASP A 96 9.31 -32.09 1.91
C ASP A 96 9.48 -30.64 1.41
N PHE A 97 9.64 -29.67 2.32
CA PHE A 97 9.79 -28.28 1.94
C PHE A 97 11.24 -27.97 1.53
N ASP A 98 11.40 -27.48 0.30
CA ASP A 98 12.67 -26.95 -0.19
C ASP A 98 12.54 -25.47 -0.58
N THR A 99 13.66 -24.75 -0.55
CA THR A 99 13.79 -23.37 -1.00
C THR A 99 13.27 -23.11 -2.41
N SER A 100 13.30 -24.11 -3.30
CA SER A 100 12.68 -24.03 -4.63
C SER A 100 11.15 -23.83 -4.59
N TYR A 101 10.49 -24.08 -3.45
CA TYR A 101 9.06 -23.83 -3.28
C TYR A 101 8.76 -22.35 -3.09
N ILE A 102 9.76 -21.54 -2.73
CA ILE A 102 9.64 -20.08 -2.62
C ILE A 102 9.53 -19.51 -4.03
N ARG A 103 8.37 -18.91 -4.34
CA ARG A 103 8.10 -18.28 -5.64
C ARG A 103 8.70 -16.89 -5.74
N GLY A 104 8.87 -16.20 -4.62
CA GLY A 104 9.51 -14.89 -4.59
C GLY A 104 9.19 -14.08 -3.33
N ALA A 105 9.94 -12.99 -3.18
CA ALA A 105 9.74 -11.98 -2.16
C ALA A 105 8.92 -10.80 -2.70
N SER A 106 8.18 -10.13 -1.82
CA SER A 106 7.42 -8.92 -2.13
C SER A 106 7.45 -7.96 -0.94
N VAL A 107 7.38 -6.66 -1.19
CA VAL A 107 7.25 -5.67 -0.12
C VAL A 107 5.78 -5.44 0.22
N ARG A 108 5.47 -5.31 1.51
CA ARG A 108 4.18 -4.82 1.97
C ARG A 108 4.34 -3.52 2.73
N PHE A 109 3.37 -2.64 2.56
CA PHE A 109 3.21 -1.44 3.36
C PHE A 109 2.09 -1.63 4.37
N ARG A 110 2.35 -1.28 5.63
CA ARG A 110 1.33 -1.16 6.68
C ARG A 110 1.19 0.30 7.08
N ALA A 111 0.00 0.85 6.89
CA ALA A 111 -0.30 2.24 7.24
C ALA A 111 -0.09 2.50 8.74
N GLY A 112 0.60 3.59 9.04
CA GLY A 112 0.79 4.10 10.38
C GLY A 112 -0.41 4.91 10.86
N THR A 113 -0.35 5.35 12.11
CA THR A 113 -1.47 6.01 12.78
C THR A 113 -1.91 7.31 12.10
N ARG A 114 -0.99 8.09 11.53
CA ARG A 114 -1.33 9.36 10.85
C ARG A 114 -2.15 9.13 9.59
N ILE A 115 -1.78 8.12 8.79
CA ILE A 115 -2.54 7.75 7.58
C ILE A 115 -3.89 7.14 7.97
N SER A 116 -3.90 6.16 8.87
CA SER A 116 -5.15 5.49 9.26
C SER A 116 -6.16 6.44 9.91
N ASN A 117 -5.71 7.42 10.70
CA ASN A 117 -6.61 8.39 11.32
C ASN A 117 -7.20 9.38 10.30
N ALA A 118 -6.44 9.79 9.28
CA ALA A 118 -6.96 10.64 8.21
C ALA A 118 -8.13 9.98 7.46
N LEU A 119 -8.07 8.66 7.26
CA LEU A 119 -9.15 7.91 6.61
C LEU A 119 -10.41 7.78 7.47
N LYS A 120 -10.29 7.80 8.81
CA LYS A 120 -11.46 7.72 9.72
C LYS A 120 -12.36 8.95 9.66
N THR A 121 -11.78 10.12 9.37
CA THR A 121 -12.51 11.39 9.30
C THR A 121 -12.99 11.73 7.88
N THR A 122 -12.74 10.85 6.92
CA THR A 122 -13.08 11.10 5.51
C THR A 122 -14.53 10.75 5.23
N THR A 123 -15.20 11.58 4.42
CA THR A 123 -16.57 11.37 3.98
C THR A 123 -16.62 10.62 2.65
N PHE A 124 -17.72 9.92 2.36
CA PHE A 124 -17.91 9.12 1.14
C PHE A 124 -19.01 9.70 0.26
N LYS A 125 -18.81 9.63 -1.06
CA LYS A 125 -19.80 10.08 -2.04
C LYS A 125 -19.94 9.06 -3.16
N LYS A 126 -21.17 8.63 -3.44
CA LYS A 126 -21.44 7.77 -4.60
C LYS A 126 -21.15 8.57 -5.87
N ASN A 127 -20.41 7.98 -6.82
CA ASN A 127 -20.26 8.56 -8.14
C ASN A 127 -21.63 8.62 -8.83
N LYS A 128 -21.88 9.75 -9.49
CA LYS A 128 -23.08 9.95 -10.32
C LYS A 128 -22.89 9.26 -11.66
#